data_AF-K2BVZ2-F1
#
_entry.id   AF-K2BVZ2-F1
#
_cell.length_a   1.000
_cell.length_b   1.000
_cell.length_c   1.000
_cell.angle_alpha   90.00
_cell.angle_beta   90.00
_cell.angle_gamma   90.00
#
_symmetry.space_group_name_H-M   'P 1'
#
loop_
_entity.id
_entity.type
_entity.pdbx_description
1 polymer ?
#
loop_
_entity_poly.entity_id
_entity_poly.type
_entity_poly.pdbx_seq_one_letter_code
_entity_poly.pdbx_strand_id
1 'polypeptide(L)' 'MGKDVSGRKIYSMLNDFAFQWLFNRPGQEKLTISLLNAILQLDSSRRIEELELLNPFHPRRFRDQKLTIVDVKARDKAG' A
#
# COMPACT_ATOMS: atom_id res chain seq x y z
N MET A 1 -11.20 -31.68 21.84
CA MET A 1 -9.93 -30.93 21.75
C MET A 1 -9.32 -31.14 20.37
N GLY A 2 -9.88 -30.52 19.33
CA GLY A 2 -9.37 -30.59 17.95
C GLY A 2 -8.63 -29.29 17.66
N LYS A 3 -7.33 -29.35 17.38
CA LYS A 3 -6.55 -28.15 17.09
C LYS A 3 -6.99 -27.59 15.73
N ASP A 4 -7.53 -26.39 15.76
CA ASP A 4 -7.65 -25.53 14.59
C ASP A 4 -6.24 -25.27 14.05
N VAL A 5 -5.99 -25.73 12.83
CA VAL A 5 -4.80 -25.38 12.05
C VAL A 5 -5.32 -24.71 10.78
N SER A 6 -5.92 -23.54 10.93
CA SER A 6 -6.20 -22.63 9.82
C SER A 6 -4.92 -22.45 9.00
N GLY A 7 -4.87 -23.14 7.85
CA GLY A 7 -3.71 -23.19 6.99
C GLY A 7 -3.36 -21.80 6.48
N ARG A 8 -2.08 -21.42 6.55
CA ARG A 8 -1.61 -20.15 5.97
C ARG A 8 -2.01 -20.10 4.49
N LYS A 9 -2.92 -19.19 4.16
CA LYS A 9 -3.32 -18.91 2.79
C LYS A 9 -2.21 -18.13 2.11
N ILE A 10 -1.54 -18.76 1.13
CA ILE A 10 -0.47 -18.12 0.34
C ILE A 10 -1.14 -17.44 -0.86
N TYR A 11 -0.97 -16.13 -0.97
CA TYR A 11 -1.44 -15.34 -2.11
C TYR A 11 -0.40 -15.36 -3.24
N SER A 12 -0.85 -15.18 -4.49
CA SER A 12 0.04 -15.22 -5.65
C SER A 12 0.94 -13.98 -5.69
N MET A 13 2.15 -14.12 -6.24
CA MET A 13 3.06 -12.97 -6.48
C MET A 13 2.44 -11.91 -7.40
N LEU A 14 1.47 -12.30 -8.25
CA LEU A 14 0.75 -11.36 -9.11
C LEU A 14 -0.06 -10.35 -8.31
N ASN A 15 -0.54 -10.72 -7.12
CA ASN A 15 -1.21 -9.79 -6.23
C ASN A 15 -0.23 -8.69 -5.79
N ASP A 16 0.98 -9.04 -5.39
CA ASP A 16 2.00 -8.06 -5.00
C ASP A 16 2.32 -7.10 -6.15
N PHE A 17 2.48 -7.62 -7.37
CA PHE A 17 2.67 -6.79 -8.57
C PHE A 17 1.49 -5.86 -8.84
N ALA A 18 0.25 -6.36 -8.72
CA ALA A 18 -0.95 -5.55 -8.92
C ALA A 18 -1.03 -4.42 -7.88
N PHE A 19 -0.76 -4.72 -6.61
CA PHE A 19 -0.71 -3.72 -5.54
C PHE A 19 0.36 -2.66 -5.81
N GLN A 20 1.57 -3.08 -6.21
CA GLN A 20 2.63 -2.13 -6.55
C GLN A 20 2.29 -1.24 -7.73
N TRP A 21 1.66 -1.82 -8.75
CA TRP A 21 1.30 -1.08 -9.95
C TRP A 21 0.20 -0.06 -9.68
N LEU A 22 -0.76 -0.40 -8.83
CA LEU A 22 -1.88 0.46 -8.46
C LEU A 22 -1.49 1.52 -7.42
N PHE A 23 -0.68 1.18 -6.43
CA PHE A 23 -0.49 2.05 -5.25
C PHE A 23 0.93 2.60 -5.08
N ASN A 24 1.92 2.11 -5.83
CA ASN A 24 3.32 2.53 -5.68
C ASN A 24 3.93 3.04 -7.01
N ARG A 25 3.19 3.87 -7.75
CA ARG A 25 3.65 4.49 -8.99
C ARG A 25 3.34 6.00 -9.01
N PRO A 26 4.27 6.83 -9.52
CA PRO A 26 3.98 8.23 -9.78
C PRO A 26 2.74 8.39 -10.65
N GLY A 27 1.83 9.27 -10.27
CA GLY A 27 0.54 9.51 -10.92
C GLY A 27 -0.63 8.69 -10.35
N GLN A 28 -0.38 7.76 -9.42
CA GLN A 28 -1.43 6.96 -8.76
C GLN A 28 -1.73 7.40 -7.32
N GLU A 29 -1.22 8.55 -6.90
CA GLU A 29 -1.29 9.04 -5.52
C GLU A 29 -2.74 9.12 -5.03
N LYS A 30 -3.68 9.57 -5.88
CA LYS A 30 -5.11 9.64 -5.52
C LYS A 30 -5.70 8.28 -5.16
N LEU A 31 -5.26 7.21 -5.83
CA LEU A 31 -5.72 5.86 -5.54
C LEU A 31 -5.15 5.38 -4.20
N THR A 32 -3.87 5.64 -3.96
CA THR A 32 -3.19 5.34 -2.69
C THR A 32 -3.83 6.12 -1.54
N ILE A 33 -4.12 7.42 -1.72
CA ILE A 33 -4.85 8.25 -0.75
C ILE A 33 -6.21 7.65 -0.43
N SER A 34 -6.96 7.20 -1.45
CA SER A 34 -8.29 6.61 -1.26
C SER A 34 -8.23 5.33 -0.45
N LEU A 35 -7.27 4.45 -0.76
CA LEU A 35 -7.03 3.22 0.00
C LEU A 35 -6.66 3.52 1.46
N LEU A 36 -5.67 4.40 1.68
CA LEU A 36 -5.18 4.74 3.01
C LEU A 36 -6.28 5.37 3.88
N ASN A 37 -7.04 6.32 3.32
CA ASN A 37 -8.18 6.92 4.03
C ASN A 37 -9.21 5.85 4.43
N ALA A 38 -9.48 4.86 3.58
CA ALA A 38 -10.44 3.80 3.86
C ALA A 38 -9.95 2.80 4.93
N ILE A 39 -8.72 2.29 4.80
CA ILE A 39 -8.20 1.24 5.70
C ILE A 39 -7.80 1.80 7.08
N LEU A 40 -7.35 3.06 7.13
CA LEU A 40 -6.97 3.75 8.37
C LEU A 40 -8.13 4.54 8.98
N GLN A 41 -9.29 4.59 8.32
CA GLN A 41 -10.48 5.32 8.76
C GLN A 41 -10.17 6.81 9.03
N LEU A 42 -9.50 7.44 8.06
CA LEU A 42 -9.10 8.85 8.14
C LEU A 42 -10.19 9.74 7.52
N ASP A 43 -10.91 10.39 8.42
CA ASP A 43 -12.07 11.22 8.09
C ASP A 43 -11.88 12.68 8.54
N SER A 44 -12.73 13.57 8.03
CA SER A 44 -12.80 14.97 8.39
C SER A 44 -11.44 15.68 8.36
N SER A 45 -10.89 16.07 9.52
CA SER A 45 -9.63 16.83 9.60
C SER A 45 -8.38 15.99 9.34
N ARG A 46 -8.44 14.67 9.56
CA ARG A 46 -7.30 13.75 9.40
C ARG A 46 -7.22 13.12 8.02
N ARG A 47 -8.19 13.41 7.15
CA ARG A 47 -8.26 12.87 5.80
C ARG A 47 -7.03 13.34 5.02
N ILE A 48 -6.31 12.40 4.41
CA ILE A 48 -5.18 12.70 3.55
C ILE A 48 -5.68 13.40 2.28
N GLU A 49 -5.07 14.53 1.93
CA GLU A 49 -5.36 15.31 0.71
C GLU A 49 -4.22 15.28 -0.31
N GLU A 50 -2.98 15.18 0.17
CA GLU A 50 -1.78 15.13 -0.66
C GLU A 50 -0.89 13.96 -0.22
N LEU A 51 -0.24 13.32 -1.19
CA LEU A 51 0.66 12.20 -0.95
C LEU A 51 1.83 12.25 -1.93
N GLU A 52 3.03 12.02 -1.42
CA GLU A 52 4.27 11.87 -2.17
C GLU A 52 4.81 10.43 -1.94
N LEU A 53 5.14 9.74 -3.04
CA LEU A 53 5.84 8.46 -2.98
C LEU A 53 7.34 8.70 -2.80
N LEU A 54 7.90 8.30 -1.66
CA LEU A 54 9.31 8.51 -1.35
C LEU A 54 10.22 7.46 -1.98
N ASN A 55 9.69 6.25 -2.21
CA ASN A 55 10.44 5.14 -2.79
C ASN A 55 9.55 4.36 -3.79
N PRO A 56 9.29 4.95 -4.98
CA PRO A 56 8.38 4.38 -5.96
C PRO A 56 8.87 3.01 -6.48
N PHE A 57 7.93 2.16 -6.90
CA PHE A 57 8.21 0.81 -7.35
C PHE A 57 9.13 0.78 -8.59
N HIS A 58 10.24 0.04 -8.48
CA HIS A 58 11.14 -0.24 -9.58
C HIS A 58 11.14 -1.75 -9.91
N PRO A 59 10.53 -2.17 -11.03
CA PRO A 59 10.43 -3.59 -11.40
C PRO A 59 11.77 -4.32 -11.49
N ARG A 60 12.86 -3.58 -11.78
CA ARG A 60 14.21 -4.12 -11.93
C ARG A 60 14.86 -4.57 -10.60
N ARG A 61 14.35 -4.15 -9.44
CA ARG A 61 14.92 -4.45 -8.11
C ARG A 61 14.32 -5.69 -7.43
N PHE A 62 13.34 -6.36 -8.04
CA PHE A 62 12.42 -7.27 -7.34
C PHE A 62 12.85 -8.75 -7.24
N ARG A 63 14.08 -9.10 -7.64
CA ARG A 63 14.44 -10.52 -7.79
C ARG A 63 14.59 -11.27 -6.46
N ASP A 64 14.93 -10.57 -5.37
CA ASP A 64 15.24 -11.18 -4.06
C ASP A 64 14.44 -10.60 -2.87
N GLN A 65 13.55 -9.63 -3.09
CA GLN A 65 12.78 -9.01 -2.00
C GLN A 65 11.44 -9.73 -1.79
N LYS A 66 11.32 -10.46 -0.68
CA LYS A 66 10.10 -11.19 -0.27
C LYS A 66 9.00 -10.29 0.33
N LEU A 67 9.29 -9.02 0.56
CA LEU A 67 8.34 -8.06 1.12
C LEU A 67 8.40 -6.80 0.29
N THR A 68 7.22 -6.27 -0.04
CA THR A 68 7.15 -4.95 -0.63
C THR A 68 6.76 -3.93 0.42
N ILE A 69 7.58 -2.89 0.55
CA ILE A 69 7.33 -1.73 1.41
C ILE A 69 7.17 -0.51 0.50
N VAL A 70 6.18 0.32 0.80
CA VAL A 70 5.89 1.56 0.07
C VAL A 70 6.04 2.71 1.06
N ASP A 71 7.05 3.54 0.84
CA ASP A 71 7.29 4.71 1.67
C ASP A 71 6.51 5.90 1.11
N VAL A 72 5.63 6.47 1.93
CA VAL A 72 4.78 7.60 1.55
C VAL A 72 4.90 8.73 2.55
N LYS A 73 4.87 9.96 2.06
CA LYS A 73 4.67 11.17 2.86
C LYS A 73 3.29 11.70 2.55
N ALA A 74 2.46 11.87 3.58
CA ALA A 74 1.08 12.31 3.44
C ALA A 74 0.86 13.64 4.17
N ARG A 75 -0.06 14.45 3.66
CA ARG A 75 -0.53 15.69 4.30
C ARG A 75 -2.05 15.70 4.38
N ASP A 76 -2.58 16.11 5.53
CA ASP A 76 -4.01 16.35 5.73
C ASP A 76 -4.35 17.84 5.54
N LYS A 77 -5.57 18.27 5.91
CA LYS A 77 -6.00 19.67 5.77
C LYS A 77 -5.24 20.64 6.68
N ALA A 78 -4.66 20.17 7.77
CA ALA A 78 -4.04 21.02 8.78
C ALA A 78 -2.56 21.35 8.47
N GLY A 79 -1.93 20.63 7.55
CA GLY A 79 -0.54 20.85 7.12
C GLY A 79 0.41 19.72 7.45
#